data_AF-A0A3M1G6E9-F1
#
_entry.id   AF-A0A3M1G6E9-F1
#
_cell.length_a   1.000
_cell.length_b   1.000
_cell.length_c   1.000
_cell.angle_alpha   90.00
_cell.angle_beta   90.00
_cell.angle_gamma   90.00
#
_symmetry.space_group_name_H-M   'P 1'
#
loop_
_entity.id
_entity.type
_entity.pdbx_description
1 polymer ?
#
loop_
_entity_poly.entity_id
_entity_poly.type
_entity_poly.pdbx_seq_one_letter_code
_entity_poly.pdbx_strand_id
1 'polypeptide(L)'
;MANETKKGKCILRENGIKPFKRCNYCEGSLLRCFSFRFTIVSLVVVVLVYFLVDTTSATERLLMAAVVLLWAVLVDLVSKETDKLVESEYLAKEALREKALAEERYQRLFEDASDAIYIVEPETGRVLDCNKKATEMLGYKKEELLQMTVYDINPPTESGNITERISRQLQNEALQFQTVHIAKDGRAIDVEVTSKLIQWQERKVLQAFVRDISLRKEAERQQADLLKLLNETIENMPDGIFLLDHEHTVVLANPHAKECLKHCGVEGTGDSLYTIEGRPVEEFLISPPKVYFHEVRTSERIFEIASCLCPKAKIKNYGIKVTFFMLIILLMANFGTTVAEFAGWAASMEIFGLSKYITV
;
A
#
# COMPACT_ATOMS: atom_id res chain seq x y z
N MET A 1 31.24 22.69 32.44
CA MET A 1 32.32 22.13 33.29
C MET A 1 32.36 20.64 32.99
N ALA A 2 33.27 20.24 32.10
CA ALA A 2 34.53 19.55 32.45
C ALA A 2 34.24 18.07 32.79
N ASN A 3 34.95 17.05 32.33
CA ASN A 3 36.16 16.86 31.55
C ASN A 3 36.25 15.31 31.47
N GLU A 4 36.71 14.71 30.38
CA GLU A 4 37.67 13.59 30.50
C GLU A 4 38.27 13.25 29.14
N THR A 5 39.40 13.91 28.89
CA THR A 5 40.43 13.58 27.92
C THR A 5 41.00 12.19 28.21
N LYS A 6 40.51 11.15 27.54
CA LYS A 6 41.23 9.87 27.46
C LYS A 6 42.44 10.00 26.52
N LYS A 7 43.56 10.46 27.08
CA LYS A 7 44.91 10.19 26.57
C LYS A 7 45.17 8.68 26.62
N GLY A 8 44.84 7.94 25.57
CA GLY A 8 45.20 6.53 25.39
C GLY A 8 46.53 6.41 24.66
N LYS A 9 47.57 5.95 25.37
CA LYS A 9 48.90 5.63 24.83
C LYS A 9 48.81 4.58 23.72
N CYS A 10 49.48 4.83 22.59
CA CYS A 10 49.73 3.86 21.53
C CYS A 10 50.75 2.83 22.05
N ILE A 11 50.29 1.62 22.39
CA ILE A 11 51.16 0.49 22.74
C ILE A 11 51.22 -0.41 21.52
N LEU A 12 52.32 -0.36 20.79
CA LEU A 12 52.67 -1.37 19.79
C LEU A 12 52.96 -2.67 20.54
N ARG A 13 52.06 -3.66 20.45
CA ARG A 13 52.38 -5.05 20.80
C ARG A 13 52.92 -5.75 19.56
N GLU A 14 54.06 -6.40 19.77
CA GLU A 14 54.73 -7.31 18.87
C GLU A 14 53.82 -8.50 18.50
N ASN A 15 54.09 -9.03 17.30
CA ASN A 15 53.66 -10.32 16.75
C ASN A 15 52.34 -10.33 15.95
N GLY A 16 52.51 -10.54 14.63
CA GLY A 16 51.48 -11.12 13.77
C GLY A 16 51.18 -10.28 12.53
N ILE A 17 51.76 -10.69 11.41
CA ILE A 17 51.44 -10.23 10.06
C ILE A 17 49.93 -10.38 9.84
N LYS A 18 49.21 -9.26 9.69
CA LYS A 18 47.86 -9.20 9.12
C LYS A 18 47.85 -8.22 7.95
N PRO A 19 47.10 -8.51 6.86
CA PRO A 19 47.02 -7.61 5.72
C PRO A 19 46.38 -6.29 6.16
N PHE A 20 47.03 -5.18 5.81
CA PHE A 20 46.68 -3.81 6.14
C PHE A 20 45.20 -3.50 5.83
N LYS A 21 44.33 -3.68 6.84
CA LYS A 21 42.95 -3.16 6.83
C LYS A 21 42.87 -1.99 7.81
N ARG A 22 42.61 -0.82 7.21
CA ARG A 22 41.97 0.40 7.76
C ARG A 22 42.29 0.74 9.22
N CYS A 23 43.12 1.77 9.40
CA CYS A 23 43.09 2.59 10.60
C CYS A 23 41.94 3.61 10.46
N ASN A 24 40.94 3.55 11.35
CA ASN A 24 39.78 4.44 11.37
C ASN A 24 40.09 5.89 11.82
N TYR A 25 41.37 6.23 12.03
CA TYR A 25 41.78 7.58 12.48
C TYR A 25 42.40 8.42 11.35
N CYS A 26 42.59 7.84 10.17
CA CYS A 26 43.12 8.51 8.99
C CYS A 26 42.24 8.24 7.77
N GLU A 27 41.13 8.99 7.69
CA GLU A 27 40.48 9.29 6.41
C GLU A 27 41.36 10.22 5.52
N GLY A 28 42.59 10.54 5.95
CA GLY A 28 43.66 11.07 5.14
C GLY A 28 44.55 9.96 4.56
N SER A 29 44.13 9.45 3.40
CA SER A 29 44.87 8.82 2.30
C SER A 29 46.33 8.38 2.52
N LEU A 30 46.63 7.18 1.99
CA LEU A 30 47.97 6.67 1.64
C LEU A 30 48.88 7.73 0.96
N LEU A 31 48.30 8.77 0.32
CA LEU A 31 49.00 9.93 -0.22
C LEU A 31 49.84 10.68 0.82
N ARG A 32 49.38 10.85 2.06
CA ARG A 32 50.22 11.51 3.08
C ARG A 32 51.47 10.70 3.35
N CYS A 33 51.39 9.37 3.36
CA CYS A 33 52.58 8.53 3.50
C CYS A 33 53.47 8.52 2.25
N PHE A 34 52.88 8.61 1.05
CA PHE A 34 53.63 8.57 -0.22
C PHE A 34 54.34 9.91 -0.50
N SER A 35 53.63 11.03 -0.37
CA SER A 35 54.17 12.38 -0.41
C SER A 35 55.27 12.55 0.64
N PHE A 36 55.03 12.14 1.89
CA PHE A 36 56.00 12.24 2.98
C PHE A 36 57.24 11.37 2.75
N ARG A 37 57.10 10.15 2.19
CA ARG A 37 58.24 9.33 1.79
C ARG A 37 59.05 9.97 0.66
N PHE A 38 58.39 10.56 -0.33
CA PHE A 38 59.06 11.30 -1.41
C PHE A 38 59.77 12.56 -0.90
N THR A 39 59.16 13.30 0.05
CA THR A 39 59.80 14.48 0.64
C THR A 39 61.05 14.08 1.44
N ILE A 40 60.98 12.98 2.20
CA ILE A 40 62.14 12.44 2.93
C ILE A 40 63.25 12.03 1.97
N VAL A 41 62.93 11.33 0.88
CA VAL A 41 63.93 10.92 -0.12
C VAL A 41 64.59 12.14 -0.76
N SER A 42 63.81 13.16 -1.13
CA SER A 42 64.37 14.42 -1.64
C SER A 42 65.25 15.14 -0.63
N LEU A 43 64.85 15.18 0.66
CA LEU A 43 65.63 15.82 1.72
C LEU A 43 66.95 15.08 1.96
N VAL A 44 66.94 13.75 1.90
CA VAL A 44 68.15 12.92 2.01
C VAL A 44 69.09 13.15 0.82
N VAL A 45 68.56 13.27 -0.41
CA VAL A 45 69.38 13.60 -1.60
C VAL A 45 70.00 14.99 -1.48
N VAL A 46 69.23 16.00 -1.06
CA VAL A 46 69.72 17.37 -0.84
C VAL A 46 70.82 17.40 0.23
N VAL A 47 70.62 16.67 1.33
CA VAL A 47 71.59 16.57 2.43
C VAL A 47 72.87 15.84 2.00
N LEU A 48 72.75 14.71 1.28
CA LEU A 48 73.90 13.98 0.73
C LEU A 48 74.72 14.83 -0.24
N VAL A 49 74.03 15.59 -1.10
CA VAL A 49 74.66 16.55 -2.02
C VAL A 49 75.38 17.65 -1.25
N TYR A 50 74.78 18.19 -0.19
CA TYR A 50 75.38 19.21 0.66
C TYR A 50 76.66 18.71 1.37
N PHE A 51 76.65 17.48 1.89
CA PHE A 51 77.82 16.88 2.52
C PHE A 51 78.97 16.56 1.54
N LEU A 52 78.67 16.35 0.25
CA LEU A 52 79.68 16.14 -0.79
C LEU A 52 80.32 17.46 -1.28
N VAL A 53 79.75 18.62 -0.93
CA VAL A 53 80.18 19.94 -1.43
C VAL A 53 81.37 20.53 -0.66
N ASP A 54 81.67 20.06 0.55
CA ASP A 54 82.71 20.66 1.42
C ASP A 54 84.16 20.54 0.90
N THR A 55 84.39 19.84 -0.22
CA THR A 55 85.72 19.64 -0.83
C THR A 55 85.86 20.19 -2.26
N THR A 56 84.94 21.03 -2.75
CA THR A 56 84.80 21.32 -4.20
C THR A 56 84.84 22.81 -4.61
N SER A 57 85.24 23.04 -5.86
CA SER A 57 85.41 24.35 -6.50
C SER A 57 84.08 25.10 -6.72
N ALA A 58 84.13 26.42 -6.94
CA ALA A 58 82.91 27.25 -7.05
C ALA A 58 81.97 26.83 -8.20
N THR A 59 82.52 26.29 -9.30
CA THR A 59 81.75 25.80 -10.45
C THR A 59 80.96 24.53 -10.14
N GLU A 60 81.54 23.63 -9.34
CA GLU A 60 80.88 22.38 -8.91
C GLU A 60 79.68 22.66 -8.01
N ARG A 61 79.75 23.70 -7.15
CA ARG A 61 78.62 24.12 -6.30
C ARG A 61 77.42 24.63 -7.11
N LEU A 62 77.66 25.40 -8.16
CA LEU A 62 76.61 25.90 -9.05
C LEU A 62 75.93 24.75 -9.82
N LEU A 63 76.71 23.78 -10.29
CA LEU A 63 76.18 22.58 -10.95
C LEU A 63 75.29 21.77 -9.99
N MET A 64 75.73 21.55 -8.75
CA MET A 64 74.95 20.79 -7.76
C MET A 64 73.66 21.50 -7.35
N ALA A 65 73.69 22.83 -7.18
CA ALA A 65 72.49 23.62 -6.91
C ALA A 65 71.48 23.52 -8.06
N ALA A 66 71.95 23.55 -9.32
CA ALA A 66 71.10 23.37 -10.49
C ALA A 66 70.47 21.97 -10.54
N VAL A 67 71.23 20.92 -10.21
CA VAL A 67 70.73 19.52 -10.14
C VAL A 67 69.65 19.39 -9.07
N VAL A 68 69.85 19.96 -7.87
CA VAL A 68 68.88 19.93 -6.78
C VAL A 68 67.59 20.66 -7.17
N LEU A 69 67.68 21.82 -7.82
CA LEU A 69 66.51 22.56 -8.30
C LEU A 69 65.75 21.77 -9.37
N LEU A 70 66.46 21.17 -10.34
CA LEU A 70 65.87 20.30 -11.36
C LEU A 70 65.15 19.11 -10.73
N TRP A 71 65.76 18.48 -9.72
CA TRP A 71 65.17 17.37 -8.98
C TRP A 71 63.91 17.78 -8.22
N ALA A 72 63.92 18.93 -7.55
CA ALA A 72 62.76 19.46 -6.82
C ALA A 72 61.59 19.74 -7.76
N VAL A 73 61.85 20.36 -8.92
CA VAL A 73 60.83 20.61 -9.95
C VAL A 73 60.28 19.30 -10.51
N LEU A 74 61.14 18.30 -10.76
CA LEU A 74 60.72 16.97 -11.21
C LEU A 74 59.80 16.28 -10.20
N VAL A 75 60.13 16.34 -8.91
CA VAL A 75 59.32 15.72 -7.85
C VAL A 75 57.96 16.41 -7.72
N ASP A 76 57.91 17.74 -7.75
CA ASP A 76 56.64 18.49 -7.71
C ASP A 76 55.77 18.23 -8.95
N LEU A 77 56.39 18.08 -10.12
CA LEU A 77 55.68 17.76 -11.35
C LEU A 77 55.08 16.35 -11.29
N VAL A 78 55.87 15.36 -10.88
CA VAL A 78 55.42 13.96 -10.76
C VAL A 78 54.35 13.82 -9.68
N SER A 79 54.50 14.46 -8.52
CA SER A 79 53.49 14.39 -7.45
C SER A 79 52.14 14.95 -7.91
N LYS A 80 52.14 16.13 -8.54
CA LYS A 80 50.92 16.74 -9.08
C LYS A 80 50.22 15.85 -10.10
N GLU A 81 50.97 15.20 -10.99
CA GLU A 81 50.39 14.32 -12.01
C GLU A 81 49.83 13.03 -11.38
N THR A 82 50.53 12.45 -10.40
CA THR A 82 50.02 11.29 -9.67
C THR A 82 48.78 11.60 -8.85
N ASP A 83 48.71 12.77 -8.21
CA ASP A 83 47.56 13.17 -7.39
C ASP A 83 46.30 13.33 -8.27
N LYS A 84 46.43 13.96 -9.44
CA LYS A 84 45.33 14.08 -10.41
C LYS A 84 44.81 12.73 -10.90
N LEU A 85 45.72 11.81 -11.22
CA LEU A 85 45.35 10.47 -11.68
C LEU A 85 44.58 9.70 -10.61
N VAL A 86 45.06 9.73 -9.36
CA VAL A 86 44.40 9.04 -8.24
C VAL A 86 43.05 9.67 -7.92
N GLU A 87 42.93 11.00 -7.97
CA GLU A 87 41.66 11.71 -7.78
C GLU A 87 40.63 11.30 -8.85
N SER A 88 41.05 11.27 -10.12
CA SER A 88 40.17 10.86 -11.22
C SER A 88 39.67 9.42 -11.07
N GLU A 89 40.53 8.49 -10.64
CA GLU A 89 40.19 7.10 -10.43
C GLU A 89 39.25 6.92 -9.22
N TYR A 90 39.48 7.69 -8.15
CA TYR A 90 38.62 7.71 -6.98
C TYR A 90 37.21 8.18 -7.32
N LEU A 91 37.08 9.31 -8.04
CA LEU A 91 35.79 9.85 -8.47
C LEU A 91 35.05 8.89 -9.40
N ALA A 92 35.74 8.26 -10.36
CA ALA A 92 35.13 7.26 -11.24
C ALA A 92 34.60 6.05 -10.47
N LYS A 93 35.35 5.57 -9.47
CA LYS A 93 34.93 4.46 -8.60
C LYS A 93 33.75 4.85 -7.70
N GLU A 94 33.73 6.08 -7.20
CA GLU A 94 32.65 6.58 -6.37
C GLU A 94 31.36 6.75 -7.19
N ALA A 95 31.43 7.38 -8.36
CA ALA A 95 30.30 7.50 -9.28
C ALA A 95 29.74 6.13 -9.70
N LEU A 96 30.61 5.14 -9.96
CA LEU A 96 30.18 3.77 -10.28
C LEU A 96 29.46 3.11 -9.08
N ARG A 97 29.94 3.33 -7.86
CA ARG A 97 29.29 2.82 -6.64
C ARG A 97 27.94 3.47 -6.39
N GLU A 98 27.86 4.79 -6.55
CA GLU A 98 26.59 5.51 -6.39
C GLU A 98 25.57 5.05 -7.43
N LYS A 99 25.99 4.88 -8.68
CA LYS A 99 25.15 4.32 -9.74
C LYS A 99 24.66 2.92 -9.39
N ALA A 100 25.55 2.02 -8.98
CA ALA A 100 25.18 0.66 -8.61
C ALA A 100 24.20 0.63 -7.42
N LEU A 101 24.42 1.48 -6.42
CA LEU A 101 23.52 1.60 -5.26
C LEU A 101 22.16 2.17 -5.65
N ALA A 102 22.11 3.14 -6.56
CA ALA A 102 20.87 3.71 -7.08
C ALA A 102 20.08 2.68 -7.90
N GLU A 103 20.77 1.90 -8.74
CA GLU A 103 20.16 0.80 -9.51
C GLU A 103 19.60 -0.29 -8.61
N GLU A 104 20.35 -0.70 -7.58
CA GLU A 104 19.88 -1.69 -6.60
C GLU A 104 18.64 -1.19 -5.85
N ARG A 105 18.64 0.07 -5.40
CA ARG A 105 17.49 0.68 -4.73
C ARG A 105 16.28 0.74 -5.64
N TYR A 106 16.47 1.16 -6.89
CA TYR A 106 15.39 1.21 -7.88
C TYR A 106 14.81 -0.18 -8.13
N GLN A 107 15.66 -1.18 -8.37
CA GLN A 107 15.22 -2.56 -8.59
C GLN A 107 14.41 -3.09 -7.41
N ARG A 108 14.88 -2.88 -6.18
CA ARG A 108 14.11 -3.31 -4.99
C ARG A 108 12.74 -2.63 -4.91
N LEU A 109 12.68 -1.31 -5.06
CA LEU A 109 11.41 -0.57 -5.00
C LEU A 109 10.44 -0.99 -6.11
N PHE A 110 10.96 -1.31 -7.29
CA PHE A 110 10.16 -1.78 -8.42
C PHE A 110 9.64 -3.21 -8.18
N GLU A 111 10.50 -4.13 -7.75
CA GLU A 111 10.17 -5.54 -7.55
C GLU A 111 9.30 -5.79 -6.30
N ASP A 112 9.49 -5.02 -5.23
CA ASP A 112 8.75 -5.16 -3.96
C ASP A 112 7.43 -4.36 -3.93
N ALA A 113 7.07 -3.68 -5.01
CA ALA A 113 5.83 -2.91 -5.06
C ALA A 113 4.59 -3.80 -4.92
N SER A 114 3.62 -3.36 -4.10
CA SER A 114 2.36 -4.10 -3.87
C SER A 114 1.46 -4.18 -5.10
N ASP A 115 1.54 -3.18 -5.97
CA ASP A 115 0.80 -3.12 -7.23
C ASP A 115 1.67 -3.68 -8.37
N ALA A 116 1.03 -4.26 -9.39
CA ALA A 116 1.73 -4.67 -10.59
C ALA A 116 2.16 -3.43 -11.38
N ILE A 117 3.43 -3.38 -11.78
CA ILE A 117 3.98 -2.27 -12.55
C ILE A 117 4.36 -2.75 -13.93
N TYR A 118 3.94 -2.01 -14.96
CA TYR A 118 4.32 -2.22 -16.35
C TYR A 118 4.94 -0.96 -16.92
N ILE A 119 6.01 -1.14 -17.70
CA ILE A 119 6.57 -0.13 -18.59
C ILE A 119 6.19 -0.55 -20.00
N VAL A 120 5.49 0.32 -20.73
CA VAL A 120 4.87 -0.02 -22.02
C VAL A 120 5.32 0.97 -23.08
N GLU A 121 5.62 0.46 -24.27
CA GLU A 121 5.93 1.24 -25.47
C GLU A 121 4.62 1.86 -26.01
N PRO A 122 4.49 3.19 -26.08
CA PRO A 122 3.23 3.83 -26.47
C PRO A 122 2.79 3.48 -27.90
N GLU A 123 3.73 3.33 -28.83
CA GLU A 123 3.44 3.15 -30.26
C GLU A 123 2.85 1.77 -30.56
N THR A 124 3.34 0.74 -29.87
CA THR A 124 2.98 -0.67 -30.14
C THR A 124 2.13 -1.28 -29.04
N GLY A 125 2.13 -0.68 -27.84
CA GLY A 125 1.58 -1.29 -26.64
C GLY A 125 2.42 -2.44 -26.09
N ARG A 126 3.64 -2.67 -26.59
CA ARG A 126 4.53 -3.75 -26.12
C ARG A 126 5.01 -3.50 -24.69
N VAL A 127 5.02 -4.54 -23.87
CA VAL A 127 5.59 -4.47 -22.52
C VAL A 127 7.12 -4.47 -22.62
N LEU A 128 7.74 -3.41 -22.12
CA LEU A 128 9.18 -3.19 -22.11
C LEU A 128 9.83 -3.65 -20.80
N ASP A 129 9.10 -3.55 -19.68
CA ASP A 129 9.50 -4.07 -18.37
C ASP A 129 8.28 -4.32 -17.49
N CYS A 130 8.41 -5.21 -16.52
CA CYS A 130 7.39 -5.46 -15.49
C CYS A 130 8.02 -5.98 -14.20
N ASN A 131 7.36 -5.73 -13.07
CA ASN A 131 7.80 -6.22 -11.77
C ASN A 131 7.29 -7.64 -11.48
N LYS A 132 7.80 -8.24 -10.40
CA LYS A 132 7.36 -9.55 -9.90
C LYS A 132 5.85 -9.62 -9.68
N LYS A 133 5.25 -8.56 -9.14
CA LYS A 133 3.81 -8.54 -8.88
C LYS A 133 2.96 -8.70 -10.15
N ALA A 134 3.39 -8.13 -11.28
CA ALA A 134 2.76 -8.34 -12.58
C ALA A 134 2.77 -9.82 -13.01
N THR A 135 3.91 -10.49 -12.85
CA THR A 135 4.06 -11.91 -13.18
C THR A 135 3.20 -12.81 -12.29
N GLU A 136 3.15 -12.52 -10.99
CA GLU A 136 2.33 -13.27 -10.02
C GLU A 136 0.83 -13.12 -10.30
N MET A 137 0.39 -11.91 -10.66
CA MET A 137 -1.01 -11.60 -10.92
C MET A 137 -1.54 -12.31 -12.18
N LEU A 138 -0.80 -12.22 -13.30
CA LEU A 138 -1.25 -12.79 -14.58
C LEU A 138 -0.77 -14.24 -14.83
N GLY A 139 0.18 -14.75 -14.04
CA GLY A 139 0.70 -16.12 -14.18
C GLY A 139 1.65 -16.33 -15.37
N TYR A 140 2.07 -15.26 -16.04
CA TYR A 140 3.10 -15.30 -17.08
C TYR A 140 4.49 -15.11 -16.47
N LYS A 141 5.51 -15.72 -17.10
CA LYS A 141 6.89 -15.38 -16.80
C LYS A 141 7.21 -13.98 -17.32
N LYS A 142 8.20 -13.31 -16.73
CA LYS A 142 8.65 -11.99 -17.17
C LYS A 142 9.02 -12.00 -18.65
N GLU A 143 9.77 -13.00 -19.09
CA GLU A 143 10.20 -13.11 -20.49
C GLU A 143 9.03 -13.27 -21.46
N GLU A 144 7.93 -13.90 -21.02
CA GLU A 144 6.70 -14.03 -21.81
C GLU A 144 6.00 -12.67 -21.92
N LEU A 145 5.82 -11.97 -20.78
CA LEU A 145 5.19 -10.64 -20.78
C LEU A 145 5.93 -9.64 -21.65
N LEU A 146 7.27 -9.67 -21.67
CA LEU A 146 8.09 -8.78 -22.51
C LEU A 146 7.92 -8.99 -24.03
N GLN A 147 7.36 -10.14 -24.44
CA GLN A 147 7.02 -10.42 -25.84
C GLN A 147 5.55 -10.12 -26.16
N MET A 148 4.76 -9.73 -25.15
CA MET A 148 3.34 -9.44 -25.28
C MET A 148 3.09 -7.94 -25.36
N THR A 149 1.86 -7.62 -25.75
CA THR A 149 1.30 -6.28 -25.76
C THR A 149 0.20 -6.15 -24.72
N VAL A 150 -0.16 -4.92 -24.37
CA VAL A 150 -1.31 -4.65 -23.50
C VAL A 150 -2.62 -5.20 -24.08
N TYR A 151 -2.72 -5.40 -25.40
CA TYR A 151 -3.88 -5.99 -26.05
C TYR A 151 -4.01 -7.49 -25.79
N ASP A 152 -2.90 -8.19 -25.55
CA ASP A 152 -2.90 -9.64 -25.30
C ASP A 152 -3.37 -9.99 -23.88
N ILE A 153 -3.25 -9.05 -22.94
CA ILE A 153 -3.63 -9.21 -21.52
C ILE A 153 -4.97 -8.54 -21.19
N ASN A 154 -5.68 -7.99 -22.18
CA ASN A 154 -7.00 -7.37 -22.04
C ASN A 154 -8.03 -8.10 -22.93
N PRO A 155 -9.32 -8.05 -22.59
CA PRO A 155 -10.38 -8.54 -23.45
C PRO A 155 -10.35 -7.87 -24.84
N PRO A 156 -10.65 -8.60 -25.94
CA PRO A 156 -10.71 -8.02 -27.28
C PRO A 156 -11.71 -6.85 -27.41
N THR A 157 -12.74 -6.82 -26.56
CA THR A 157 -13.72 -5.72 -26.51
C THR A 157 -13.12 -4.39 -26.04
N GLU A 158 -11.99 -4.42 -25.33
CA GLU A 158 -11.32 -3.23 -24.81
C GLU A 158 -10.31 -2.62 -25.78
N SER A 159 -10.03 -3.24 -26.94
CA SER A 159 -8.97 -2.76 -27.84
C SER A 159 -9.18 -1.32 -28.31
N GLY A 160 -10.42 -0.89 -28.56
CA GLY A 160 -10.74 0.50 -28.90
C GLY A 160 -10.43 1.48 -27.75
N ASN A 161 -10.82 1.11 -26.53
CA ASN A 161 -10.58 1.90 -25.33
C ASN A 161 -9.07 2.02 -25.03
N ILE A 162 -8.30 0.96 -25.27
CA ILE A 162 -6.83 0.96 -25.08
C ILE A 162 -6.19 2.01 -26.01
N THR A 163 -6.53 1.99 -27.30
CA THR A 163 -6.00 2.96 -28.28
C THR A 163 -6.34 4.39 -27.91
N GLU A 164 -7.57 4.66 -27.46
CA GLU A 164 -7.98 5.98 -26.99
C GLU A 164 -7.18 6.43 -25.75
N ARG A 165 -7.06 5.54 -24.76
CA ARG A 165 -6.32 5.81 -23.52
C ARG A 165 -4.84 6.14 -23.80
N ILE A 166 -4.19 5.35 -24.66
CA ILE A 166 -2.81 5.61 -25.10
C ILE A 166 -2.72 6.99 -25.78
N SER A 167 -3.65 7.31 -26.67
CA SER A 167 -3.67 8.59 -27.40
C SER A 167 -3.79 9.79 -26.45
N ARG A 168 -4.64 9.69 -25.43
CA ARG A 168 -4.78 10.70 -24.37
C ARG A 168 -3.52 10.83 -23.52
N GLN A 169 -2.89 9.71 -23.16
CA GLN A 169 -1.65 9.71 -22.39
C GLN A 169 -0.47 10.31 -23.16
N LEU A 170 -0.44 10.15 -24.49
CA LEU A 170 0.52 10.83 -25.36
C LEU A 170 0.34 12.36 -25.37
N GLN A 171 -0.85 12.86 -25.03
CA GLN A 171 -1.12 14.28 -24.76
C GLN A 171 -0.76 14.70 -23.32
N ASN A 172 0.01 13.86 -22.62
CA ASN A 172 0.52 14.08 -21.27
C ASN A 172 -0.55 14.03 -20.17
N GLU A 173 -1.70 13.41 -20.45
CA GLU A 173 -2.75 13.15 -19.48
C GLU A 173 -2.42 11.93 -18.62
N ALA A 174 -2.63 12.02 -17.30
CA ALA A 174 -2.61 10.86 -16.42
C ALA A 174 -4.02 10.27 -16.34
N LEU A 175 -4.15 8.95 -16.55
CA LEU A 175 -5.44 8.27 -16.56
C LEU A 175 -5.55 7.29 -15.40
N GLN A 176 -6.74 7.24 -14.79
CA GLN A 176 -7.15 6.21 -13.85
C GLN A 176 -8.48 5.61 -14.34
N PHE A 177 -8.55 4.29 -14.47
CA PHE A 177 -9.73 3.59 -14.94
C PHE A 177 -9.78 2.17 -14.39
N GLN A 178 -10.97 1.57 -14.40
CA GLN A 178 -11.16 0.16 -14.09
C GLN A 178 -11.37 -0.62 -15.39
N THR A 179 -10.79 -1.81 -15.46
CA THR A 179 -10.93 -2.74 -16.59
C THR A 179 -10.79 -4.18 -16.10
N VAL A 180 -10.81 -5.13 -17.02
CA VAL A 180 -10.54 -6.54 -16.77
C VAL A 180 -9.24 -6.91 -17.47
N HIS A 181 -8.35 -7.62 -16.78
CA HIS A 181 -7.22 -8.28 -17.41
C HIS A 181 -7.47 -9.79 -17.54
N ILE A 182 -6.86 -10.42 -18.54
CA ILE A 182 -6.93 -11.86 -18.77
C ILE A 182 -5.58 -12.49 -18.41
N ALA A 183 -5.58 -13.37 -17.42
CA ALA A 183 -4.43 -14.15 -17.01
C ALA A 183 -4.14 -15.32 -17.97
N LYS A 184 -2.96 -15.92 -17.85
CA LYS A 184 -2.51 -17.05 -18.71
C LYS A 184 -3.42 -18.26 -18.68
N ASP A 185 -4.05 -18.50 -17.53
CA ASP A 185 -5.02 -19.58 -17.31
C ASP A 185 -6.45 -19.23 -17.76
N GLY A 186 -6.64 -18.05 -18.35
CA GLY A 186 -7.93 -17.54 -18.82
C GLY A 186 -8.77 -16.85 -17.75
N ARG A 187 -8.29 -16.72 -16.50
CA ARG A 187 -9.02 -15.97 -15.46
C ARG A 187 -9.14 -14.50 -15.83
N ALA A 188 -10.36 -13.98 -15.70
CA ALA A 188 -10.64 -12.55 -15.70
C ALA A 188 -10.32 -11.97 -14.31
N ILE A 189 -9.49 -10.93 -14.27
CA ILE A 189 -9.11 -10.24 -13.05
C ILE A 189 -9.60 -8.80 -13.17
N ASP A 190 -10.47 -8.38 -12.25
CA ASP A 190 -10.87 -6.99 -12.18
C ASP A 190 -9.70 -6.15 -11.67
N VAL A 191 -9.32 -5.14 -12.45
CA VAL A 191 -8.17 -4.30 -12.14
C VAL A 191 -8.52 -2.82 -12.19
N GLU A 192 -7.88 -2.06 -11.32
CA GLU A 192 -7.77 -0.61 -11.42
C GLU A 192 -6.39 -0.25 -11.97
N VAL A 193 -6.36 0.51 -13.06
CA VAL A 193 -5.15 0.91 -13.76
C VAL A 193 -4.96 2.42 -13.60
N THR A 194 -3.79 2.82 -13.12
CA THR A 194 -3.33 4.21 -13.15
C THR A 194 -2.10 4.28 -14.05
N SER A 195 -2.16 5.05 -15.13
CA SER A 195 -1.07 5.10 -16.11
C SER A 195 -0.79 6.50 -16.63
N LYS A 196 0.50 6.79 -16.83
CA LYS A 196 1.02 8.08 -17.27
C LYS A 196 2.25 7.92 -18.17
N LEU A 197 2.43 8.87 -19.08
CA LEU A 197 3.64 9.01 -19.88
C LEU A 197 4.82 9.54 -19.04
N ILE A 198 5.96 8.84 -19.09
CA ILE A 198 7.21 9.22 -18.40
C ILE A 198 8.40 9.13 -19.36
N GLN A 199 9.53 9.73 -18.95
CA GLN A 199 10.82 9.58 -19.65
C GLN A 199 11.62 8.45 -18.98
N TRP A 200 12.01 7.43 -19.74
CA TRP A 200 12.78 6.28 -19.25
C TRP A 200 13.83 5.89 -20.29
N GLN A 201 15.11 5.87 -19.90
CA GLN A 201 16.24 5.55 -20.80
C GLN A 201 16.18 6.32 -22.13
N GLU A 202 15.98 7.65 -22.07
CA GLU A 202 15.90 8.56 -23.22
C GLU A 202 14.68 8.40 -24.15
N ARG A 203 13.76 7.48 -23.86
CA ARG A 203 12.49 7.32 -24.59
C ARG A 203 11.27 7.66 -23.72
N LYS A 204 10.18 8.06 -24.38
CA LYS A 204 8.88 8.23 -23.74
C LYS A 204 8.21 6.86 -23.63
N VAL A 205 7.77 6.50 -22.43
CA VAL A 205 7.10 5.23 -22.14
C VAL A 205 5.87 5.46 -21.29
N LEU A 206 4.91 4.55 -21.34
CA LEU A 206 3.79 4.54 -20.40
C LEU A 206 4.21 3.72 -19.18
N GLN A 207 4.11 4.32 -18.00
CA GLN A 207 4.20 3.59 -16.74
C GLN A 207 2.79 3.36 -16.22
N ALA A 208 2.42 2.10 -16.03
CA ALA A 208 1.13 1.69 -15.51
C ALA A 208 1.28 0.97 -14.16
N PHE A 209 0.51 1.41 -13.18
CA PHE A 209 0.26 0.72 -11.93
C PHE A 209 -1.10 0.02 -12.04
N VAL A 210 -1.11 -1.28 -11.76
CA VAL A 210 -2.28 -2.14 -11.92
C VAL A 210 -2.54 -2.82 -10.59
N ARG A 211 -3.70 -2.51 -10.01
CA ARG A 211 -4.15 -3.06 -8.73
C ARG A 211 -5.29 -4.04 -8.97
N ASP A 212 -5.15 -5.24 -8.41
CA ASP A 212 -6.24 -6.22 -8.36
C ASP A 212 -7.33 -5.74 -7.39
N ILE A 213 -8.55 -5.57 -7.91
CA ILE A 213 -9.73 -5.14 -7.15
C ILE A 213 -10.80 -6.23 -7.09
N SER A 214 -10.47 -7.47 -7.48
CA SER A 214 -11.40 -8.60 -7.54
C SER A 214 -12.06 -8.87 -6.18
N LEU A 215 -11.27 -8.93 -5.11
CA LEU A 215 -11.80 -9.13 -3.74
C LEU A 215 -12.74 -8.01 -3.31
N ARG A 216 -12.43 -6.77 -3.70
CA ARG A 216 -13.25 -5.61 -3.38
C ARG A 216 -14.59 -5.67 -4.12
N LYS A 217 -14.56 -5.93 -5.43
CA LYS A 217 -15.77 -6.06 -6.24
C LYS A 217 -16.64 -7.24 -5.83
N GLU A 218 -16.03 -8.35 -5.45
CA GLU A 218 -16.78 -9.51 -4.95
C GLU A 218 -17.51 -9.16 -3.64
N ALA A 219 -16.84 -8.47 -2.71
CA ALA A 219 -17.49 -8.01 -1.48
C ALA A 219 -18.63 -7.01 -1.75
N GLU A 220 -18.41 -6.03 -2.64
CA GLU A 220 -19.44 -5.07 -3.05
C GLU A 220 -20.63 -5.76 -3.72
N ARG A 221 -20.37 -6.78 -4.55
CA ARG A 221 -21.40 -7.59 -5.21
C ARG A 221 -22.20 -8.44 -4.22
N GLN A 222 -21.53 -9.14 -3.31
CA GLN A 222 -22.19 -9.94 -2.27
C GLN A 222 -23.08 -9.06 -1.39
N GLN A 223 -22.63 -7.86 -1.04
CA GLN A 223 -23.44 -6.89 -0.29
C GLN A 223 -24.66 -6.45 -1.10
N ALA A 224 -24.49 -6.12 -2.38
CA ALA A 224 -25.58 -5.70 -3.25
C ALA A 224 -26.62 -6.82 -3.46
N ASP A 225 -26.16 -8.05 -3.68
CA ASP A 225 -27.02 -9.22 -3.86
C ASP A 225 -27.80 -9.54 -2.58
N LEU A 226 -27.16 -9.42 -1.40
CA LEU A 226 -27.83 -9.59 -0.11
C LEU A 226 -28.89 -8.52 0.15
N LEU A 227 -28.58 -7.25 -0.13
CA LEU A 227 -29.54 -6.15 0.01
C LEU A 227 -30.75 -6.32 -0.92
N LYS A 228 -30.50 -6.78 -2.15
CA LYS A 228 -31.56 -7.08 -3.11
C LYS A 228 -32.46 -8.22 -2.62
N LEU A 229 -31.86 -9.34 -2.19
CA LEU A 229 -32.60 -10.47 -1.63
C LEU A 229 -33.42 -10.06 -0.40
N LEU A 230 -32.83 -9.24 0.47
CA LEU A 230 -33.51 -8.72 1.66
C LEU A 230 -34.74 -7.89 1.28
N ASN A 231 -34.58 -6.92 0.37
CA ASN A 231 -35.67 -6.08 -0.09
C ASN A 231 -36.78 -6.92 -0.76
N GLU A 232 -36.43 -7.87 -1.63
CA GLU A 232 -37.41 -8.77 -2.25
C GLU A 232 -38.15 -9.63 -1.21
N THR A 233 -37.47 -10.06 -0.15
CA THR A 233 -38.08 -10.85 0.93
C THR A 233 -39.04 -9.99 1.77
N ILE A 234 -38.63 -8.78 2.14
CA ILE A 234 -39.46 -7.85 2.94
C ILE A 234 -40.69 -7.39 2.14
N GLU A 235 -40.51 -7.07 0.85
CA GLU A 235 -41.57 -6.60 -0.03
C GLU A 235 -42.67 -7.65 -0.24
N ASN A 236 -42.29 -8.92 -0.37
CA ASN A 236 -43.24 -10.02 -0.58
C ASN A 236 -43.75 -10.68 0.70
N MET A 237 -43.37 -10.15 1.87
CA MET A 237 -43.76 -10.73 3.14
C MET A 237 -45.27 -10.51 3.41
N PRO A 238 -46.02 -11.54 3.82
CA PRO A 238 -47.44 -11.41 4.13
C PRO A 238 -47.70 -10.69 5.46
N ASP A 239 -46.67 -10.48 6.28
CA ASP A 239 -46.76 -9.72 7.52
C ASP A 239 -46.38 -8.25 7.28
N GLY A 240 -47.07 -7.35 7.97
CA GLY A 240 -46.77 -5.93 7.91
C GLY A 240 -45.56 -5.63 8.79
N ILE A 241 -44.45 -5.22 8.17
CA ILE A 241 -43.25 -4.75 8.84
C ILE A 241 -43.12 -3.25 8.65
N PHE A 242 -43.06 -2.52 9.77
CA PHE A 242 -42.73 -1.10 9.78
C PHE A 242 -41.81 -0.74 10.95
N LEU A 243 -41.07 0.35 10.77
CA LEU A 243 -40.12 0.89 11.72
C LEU A 243 -40.58 2.28 12.14
N LEU A 244 -40.61 2.54 13.44
CA LEU A 244 -40.88 3.86 14.02
C LEU A 244 -39.59 4.47 14.59
N ASP A 245 -39.47 5.80 14.53
CA ASP A 245 -38.49 6.56 15.31
C ASP A 245 -39.05 6.99 16.69
N HIS A 246 -38.24 7.74 17.47
CA HIS A 246 -38.62 8.24 18.80
C HIS A 246 -39.83 9.16 18.83
N GLU A 247 -40.17 9.74 17.69
CA GLU A 247 -41.30 10.66 17.55
C GLU A 247 -42.52 9.93 16.95
N HIS A 248 -42.46 8.59 16.92
CA HIS A 248 -43.44 7.69 16.34
C HIS A 248 -43.68 7.90 14.85
N THR A 249 -42.68 8.42 14.14
CA THR A 249 -42.72 8.60 12.69
C THR A 249 -42.33 7.32 11.99
N VAL A 250 -43.11 6.92 10.99
CA VAL A 250 -42.86 5.71 10.19
C VAL A 250 -41.63 5.94 9.31
N VAL A 251 -40.50 5.36 9.68
CA VAL A 251 -39.22 5.46 8.94
C VAL A 251 -39.20 4.48 7.78
N LEU A 252 -39.76 3.28 7.96
CA LEU A 252 -39.78 2.23 6.96
C LEU A 252 -41.12 1.49 7.05
N ALA A 253 -41.71 1.11 5.92
CA ALA A 253 -42.87 0.24 5.87
C ALA A 253 -42.85 -0.58 4.58
N ASN A 254 -42.98 -1.90 4.70
CA ASN A 254 -43.17 -2.78 3.54
C ASN A 254 -44.60 -2.59 2.95
N PRO A 255 -44.91 -3.11 1.75
CA PRO A 255 -46.21 -2.90 1.11
C PRO A 255 -47.39 -3.36 1.98
N HIS A 256 -47.25 -4.50 2.65
CA HIS A 256 -48.33 -5.01 3.50
C HIS A 256 -48.52 -4.13 4.75
N ALA A 257 -47.44 -3.63 5.36
CA ALA A 257 -47.55 -2.65 6.43
C ALA A 257 -48.21 -1.35 5.96
N LYS A 258 -47.88 -0.84 4.77
CA LYS A 258 -48.54 0.36 4.22
C LYS A 258 -50.05 0.15 4.07
N GLU A 259 -50.49 -1.03 3.66
CA GLU A 259 -51.92 -1.36 3.60
C GLU A 259 -52.56 -1.40 4.99
N CYS A 260 -51.90 -2.01 5.99
CA CYS A 260 -52.37 -2.01 7.38
C CYS A 260 -52.39 -0.61 8.00
N LEU A 261 -51.36 0.21 7.77
CA LEU A 261 -51.21 1.57 8.30
C LEU A 261 -52.29 2.51 7.78
N LYS A 262 -52.76 2.32 6.53
CA LYS A 262 -53.91 3.06 5.99
C LYS A 262 -55.18 2.87 6.82
N HIS A 263 -55.39 1.68 7.40
CA HIS A 263 -56.50 1.46 8.34
C HIS A 263 -56.34 2.18 9.67
N CYS A 264 -55.11 2.61 10.00
CA CYS A 264 -54.79 3.42 11.17
C CYS A 264 -54.75 4.93 10.86
N GLY A 265 -55.11 5.34 9.64
CA GLY A 265 -55.09 6.75 9.23
C GLY A 265 -53.73 7.30 8.82
N VAL A 266 -52.75 6.43 8.58
CA VAL A 266 -51.39 6.78 8.15
C VAL A 266 -51.19 6.37 6.69
N GLU A 267 -50.77 7.29 5.82
CA GLU A 267 -50.62 7.02 4.38
C GLU A 267 -49.33 6.28 4.05
N GLY A 268 -48.27 6.46 4.85
CA GLY A 268 -47.06 5.66 4.74
C GLY A 268 -45.85 6.16 5.52
N THR A 269 -44.67 6.03 4.90
CA THR A 269 -43.39 6.47 5.46
C THR A 269 -43.30 7.98 5.54
N GLY A 270 -42.90 8.52 6.69
CA GLY A 270 -42.80 9.96 6.98
C GLY A 270 -43.97 10.51 7.80
N ASP A 271 -45.04 9.74 7.95
CA ASP A 271 -46.19 10.11 8.77
C ASP A 271 -46.00 9.63 10.21
N SER A 272 -46.50 10.42 11.16
CA SER A 272 -46.49 10.06 12.58
C SER A 272 -47.67 9.19 12.94
N LEU A 273 -47.39 8.02 13.52
CA LEU A 273 -48.37 7.05 13.99
C LEU A 273 -48.56 7.23 15.50
N TYR A 274 -49.63 7.91 15.91
CA TYR A 274 -49.94 8.10 17.33
C TYR A 274 -50.95 7.10 17.89
N THR A 275 -51.78 6.51 17.02
CA THR A 275 -52.85 5.61 17.44
C THR A 275 -53.00 4.41 16.51
N ILE A 276 -53.21 3.22 17.07
CA ILE A 276 -53.54 1.99 16.34
C ILE A 276 -54.91 1.51 16.86
N GLU A 277 -55.87 1.33 15.95
CA GLU A 277 -57.26 0.95 16.30
C GLU A 277 -57.90 1.83 17.40
N GLY A 278 -57.53 3.13 17.44
CA GLY A 278 -58.04 4.09 18.42
C GLY A 278 -57.40 4.04 19.81
N ARG A 279 -56.34 3.23 20.00
CA ARG A 279 -55.53 3.21 21.22
C ARG A 279 -54.15 3.84 20.97
N PRO A 280 -53.56 4.54 21.95
CA PRO A 280 -52.21 5.09 21.85
C PRO A 280 -51.18 4.00 21.51
N VAL A 281 -50.21 4.29 20.65
CA VAL A 281 -49.16 3.33 20.25
C VAL A 281 -48.38 2.80 21.45
N GLU A 282 -48.18 3.63 22.48
CA GLU A 282 -47.49 3.31 23.72
C GLU A 282 -48.16 2.16 24.50
N GLU A 283 -49.47 1.99 24.36
CA GLU A 283 -50.20 0.89 24.97
C GLU A 283 -49.92 -0.47 24.31
N PHE A 284 -49.40 -0.46 23.08
CA PHE A 284 -49.00 -1.67 22.38
C PHE A 284 -47.50 -1.97 22.54
N LEU A 285 -46.69 -0.96 22.90
CA LEU A 285 -45.26 -1.11 23.21
C LEU A 285 -45.02 -1.87 24.53
N ILE A 286 -45.98 -1.83 25.46
CA ILE A 286 -45.88 -2.47 26.77
C ILE A 286 -46.76 -3.74 26.77
N SER A 287 -46.09 -4.89 26.71
CA SER A 287 -46.60 -6.28 26.69
C SER A 287 -47.97 -6.57 27.37
N PRO A 288 -48.79 -7.54 26.90
CA PRO A 288 -48.57 -8.44 25.76
C PRO A 288 -49.58 -8.19 24.61
N PRO A 289 -49.16 -7.89 23.36
CA PRO A 289 -50.10 -7.56 22.30
C PRO A 289 -50.21 -8.69 21.26
N LYS A 290 -51.22 -8.57 20.40
CA LYS A 290 -51.36 -9.29 19.12
C LYS A 290 -50.33 -8.84 18.06
N VAL A 291 -49.47 -7.88 18.42
CA VAL A 291 -48.45 -7.22 17.62
C VAL A 291 -47.15 -7.29 18.43
N TYR A 292 -46.06 -7.76 17.84
CA TYR A 292 -44.78 -7.88 18.55
C TYR A 292 -43.94 -6.63 18.32
N PHE A 293 -43.45 -6.02 19.39
CA PHE A 293 -42.57 -4.85 19.35
C PHE A 293 -41.17 -5.22 19.86
N HIS A 294 -40.13 -4.76 19.15
CA HIS A 294 -38.74 -4.95 19.52
C HIS A 294 -37.96 -3.65 19.43
N GLU A 295 -37.33 -3.26 20.54
CA GLU A 295 -36.45 -2.09 20.60
C GLU A 295 -35.04 -2.49 20.11
N VAL A 296 -34.54 -1.79 19.10
CA VAL A 296 -33.19 -1.94 18.55
C VAL A 296 -32.41 -0.67 18.84
N ARG A 297 -31.35 -0.78 19.65
CA ARG A 297 -30.47 0.36 19.98
C ARG A 297 -29.23 0.34 19.10
N THR A 298 -28.97 1.43 18.38
CA THR A 298 -27.70 1.68 17.69
C THR A 298 -26.89 2.72 18.46
N SER A 299 -25.63 2.94 18.07
CA SER A 299 -24.73 3.90 18.75
C SER A 299 -25.21 5.37 18.70
N GLU A 300 -26.16 5.70 17.81
CA GLU A 300 -26.66 7.06 17.61
C GLU A 300 -28.17 7.20 17.81
N ARG A 301 -28.97 6.12 17.70
CA ARG A 301 -30.44 6.18 17.77
C ARG A 301 -31.03 4.88 18.33
N ILE A 302 -32.17 5.00 19.00
CA ILE A 302 -33.02 3.85 19.35
C ILE A 302 -34.08 3.68 18.23
N PHE A 303 -34.53 2.47 17.94
CA PHE A 303 -35.55 2.18 16.92
C PHE A 303 -36.55 1.16 17.47
N GLU A 304 -37.83 1.26 17.09
CA GLU A 304 -38.85 0.29 17.50
C GLU A 304 -39.42 -0.43 16.27
N ILE A 305 -39.23 -1.75 16.23
CA ILE A 305 -39.75 -2.62 15.16
C ILE A 305 -41.07 -3.22 15.61
N ALA A 306 -42.12 -3.03 14.82
CA ALA A 306 -43.42 -3.64 15.06
C ALA A 306 -43.76 -4.67 13.96
N SER A 307 -44.19 -5.87 14.35
CA SER A 307 -44.76 -6.86 13.41
C SER A 307 -46.22 -7.14 13.74
N CYS A 308 -47.10 -6.89 12.79
CA CYS A 308 -48.55 -7.09 12.90
C CYS A 308 -49.01 -8.21 11.96
N LEU A 309 -49.71 -9.21 12.51
CA LEU A 309 -50.43 -10.22 11.73
C LEU A 309 -51.80 -9.68 11.36
N CYS A 310 -52.06 -9.50 10.07
CA CYS A 310 -53.38 -9.10 9.60
C CYS A 310 -54.43 -10.15 10.02
N PRO A 311 -55.56 -9.76 10.67
CA PRO A 311 -56.56 -10.71 11.17
C PRO A 311 -57.20 -11.58 10.07
N LYS A 312 -57.03 -11.23 8.78
CA LYS A 312 -57.53 -12.01 7.63
C LYS A 312 -56.56 -13.11 7.17
N ALA A 313 -55.31 -13.14 7.64
CA ALA A 313 -54.32 -14.17 7.27
C ALA A 313 -54.40 -15.37 8.24
N LYS A 314 -55.06 -16.46 7.82
CA LYS A 314 -55.06 -17.73 8.55
C LYS A 314 -53.70 -18.42 8.43
N ILE A 315 -52.72 -18.07 9.27
CA ILE A 315 -51.44 -18.77 9.34
C ILE A 315 -51.29 -19.43 10.73
N LYS A 316 -51.07 -20.75 10.74
CA LYS A 316 -50.80 -21.52 11.97
C LYS A 316 -49.42 -21.13 12.53
N ASN A 317 -49.35 -20.91 13.84
CA ASN A 317 -48.27 -20.40 14.71
C ASN A 317 -46.83 -20.97 14.58
N TYR A 318 -46.46 -21.70 13.54
CA TYR A 318 -45.14 -22.32 13.40
C TYR A 318 -44.12 -21.48 12.60
N GLY A 319 -44.54 -20.48 11.80
CA GLY A 319 -43.64 -19.64 10.99
C GLY A 319 -42.95 -18.49 11.73
N ILE A 320 -43.52 -18.04 12.85
CA ILE A 320 -43.15 -16.78 13.54
C ILE A 320 -41.78 -16.87 14.26
N LYS A 321 -41.38 -18.06 14.69
CA LYS A 321 -40.11 -18.25 15.43
C LYS A 321 -38.87 -18.23 14.53
N VAL A 322 -39.03 -18.55 13.24
CA VAL A 322 -37.92 -18.62 12.27
C VAL A 322 -37.65 -17.24 11.66
N THR A 323 -38.70 -16.46 11.39
CA THR A 323 -38.60 -15.06 10.94
C THR A 323 -37.98 -14.15 12.00
N PHE A 324 -38.28 -14.40 13.28
CA PHE A 324 -37.70 -13.71 14.44
C PHE A 324 -36.17 -13.87 14.53
N PHE A 325 -35.66 -15.09 14.31
CA PHE A 325 -34.22 -15.37 14.38
C PHE A 325 -33.46 -14.73 13.19
N MET A 326 -34.10 -14.69 12.01
CA MET A 326 -33.54 -14.04 10.82
C MET A 326 -33.45 -12.52 10.96
N LEU A 327 -34.45 -11.87 11.58
CA LEU A 327 -34.50 -10.41 11.74
C LEU A 327 -33.40 -9.88 12.68
N ILE A 328 -33.07 -10.63 13.73
CA ILE A 328 -31.97 -10.28 14.65
C ILE A 328 -30.61 -10.42 13.96
N ILE A 329 -30.42 -11.48 13.16
CA ILE A 329 -29.20 -11.66 12.34
C ILE A 329 -29.08 -10.55 11.28
N LEU A 330 -30.20 -10.11 10.70
CA LEU A 330 -30.27 -9.01 9.73
C LEU A 330 -29.87 -7.65 10.31
N LEU A 331 -30.21 -7.38 11.57
CA LEU A 331 -29.78 -6.18 12.28
C LEU A 331 -28.29 -6.24 12.65
N MET A 332 -27.78 -7.41 13.05
CA MET A 332 -26.36 -7.62 13.35
C MET A 332 -25.45 -7.35 12.13
N ALA A 333 -25.88 -7.75 10.93
CA ALA A 333 -25.12 -7.57 9.69
C ALA A 333 -24.99 -6.10 9.26
N ASN A 334 -25.92 -5.23 9.67
CA ASN A 334 -25.98 -3.83 9.24
C ASN A 334 -25.27 -2.86 10.21
N PHE A 335 -25.02 -3.27 11.47
CA PHE A 335 -24.47 -2.40 12.52
C PHE A 335 -23.08 -2.80 13.05
N GLY A 336 -22.45 -3.84 12.50
CA GLY A 336 -21.03 -4.13 12.75
C GLY A 336 -20.65 -4.54 14.18
N THR A 337 -21.60 -5.05 14.97
CA THR A 337 -21.36 -5.48 16.36
C THR A 337 -20.55 -6.77 16.43
N THR A 338 -19.62 -6.86 17.37
CA THR A 338 -18.69 -8.00 17.48
C THR A 338 -19.29 -9.16 18.29
N VAL A 339 -18.89 -10.39 17.95
CA VAL A 339 -19.34 -11.65 18.58
C VAL A 339 -19.11 -11.70 20.10
N ALA A 340 -18.21 -10.87 20.66
CA ALA A 340 -17.91 -10.84 22.09
C ALA A 340 -19.02 -10.16 22.93
N GLU A 341 -19.71 -9.16 22.39
CA GLU A 341 -20.83 -8.49 23.08
C GLU A 341 -22.07 -9.40 23.13
N PHE A 342 -22.18 -10.33 22.18
CA PHE A 342 -23.25 -11.33 22.12
C PHE A 342 -23.20 -12.34 23.28
N ALA A 343 -22.01 -12.70 23.80
CA ALA A 343 -21.90 -13.64 24.91
C ALA A 343 -22.53 -13.09 26.21
N GLY A 344 -22.52 -11.76 26.40
CA GLY A 344 -23.22 -11.10 27.50
C GLY A 344 -24.74 -11.08 27.34
N TRP A 345 -25.24 -11.00 26.10
CA TRP A 345 -26.67 -11.07 25.76
C TRP A 345 -27.23 -12.49 25.83
N ALA A 346 -26.46 -13.50 25.43
CA ALA A 346 -26.87 -14.89 25.57
C ALA A 346 -27.04 -15.30 27.05
N ALA A 347 -26.23 -14.73 27.95
CA ALA A 347 -26.35 -14.95 29.39
C ALA A 347 -27.62 -14.33 30.00
N SER A 348 -28.13 -13.22 29.45
CA SER A 348 -29.43 -12.65 29.88
C SER A 348 -30.64 -13.38 29.28
N MET A 349 -30.44 -14.19 28.22
CA MET A 349 -31.49 -15.05 27.65
C MET A 349 -31.75 -16.35 28.44
N GLU A 350 -30.95 -16.69 29.46
CA GLU A 350 -31.26 -17.78 30.41
C GLU A 350 -32.62 -17.58 31.11
N ILE A 351 -33.11 -16.34 31.19
CA ILE A 351 -34.41 -15.97 31.80
C ILE A 351 -35.61 -16.51 30.97
N PHE A 352 -35.44 -16.85 29.69
CA PHE A 352 -36.54 -17.26 28.80
C PHE A 352 -36.60 -18.77 28.47
N GLY A 353 -35.82 -19.61 29.14
CA GLY A 353 -35.95 -21.08 29.02
C GLY A 353 -35.60 -21.65 27.64
N LEU A 354 -34.71 -20.99 26.89
CA LEU A 354 -34.26 -21.41 25.55
C LEU A 354 -33.12 -22.45 25.57
N SER A 355 -32.66 -22.90 26.74
CA SER A 355 -31.54 -23.85 26.90
C SER A 355 -31.77 -25.24 26.28
N LYS A 356 -33.00 -25.59 25.88
CA LYS A 356 -33.30 -26.87 25.21
C LYS A 356 -33.10 -26.89 23.69
N TYR A 357 -32.85 -25.73 23.07
CA TYR A 357 -32.76 -25.62 21.60
C TYR A 357 -31.41 -25.13 21.10
N ILE A 358 -30.47 -24.83 22.01
CA ILE A 358 -29.08 -24.52 21.69
C ILE A 358 -28.24 -25.69 22.20
N THR A 359 -27.99 -26.64 21.31
CA THR A 359 -26.84 -27.54 21.44
C THR A 359 -25.89 -27.16 20.31
N VAL A 360 -24.61 -27.04 20.67
CA VAL A 360 -23.49 -26.57 19.83
C VAL A 360 -23.46 -27.22 18.45
#